data_AF-A0A7W0GCQ5-F1
#
_entry.id   AF-A0A7W0GCQ5-F1
#
_cell.length_a   1.000
_cell.length_b   1.000
_cell.length_c   1.000
_cell.angle_alpha   90.00
_cell.angle_beta   90.00
_cell.angle_gamma   90.00
#
_symmetry.space_group_name_H-M   'P 1'
#
loop_
_entity.id
_entity.type
_entity.pdbx_description
1 polymer ?
#
loop_
_entity_poly.entity_id
_entity_poly.type
_entity_poly.pdbx_seq_one_letter_code
_entity_poly.pdbx_strand_id
1 'polypeptide(L)'
;MALRERLVRLERRTRPIDPEYAEAIARRWAELPEHVKTPAQVLGQHAPGCEGTHGVFPRCNLACTPCYHSREANRVRVDGGHTVIAVRAQMDMLRRVRGPRAHAQLIGGEVSLLPP
;
A
#
# COMPACT_ATOMS: atom_id res chain seq x y z
N MET A 1 -16.99 25.26 -7.55
CA MET A 1 -16.64 24.64 -6.26
C MET A 1 -17.33 25.42 -5.16
N ALA A 2 -18.14 24.76 -4.34
CA ALA A 2 -18.80 25.38 -3.20
C ALA A 2 -17.76 25.85 -2.15
N LEU A 3 -18.07 26.87 -1.34
CA LEU A 3 -17.16 27.40 -0.31
C LEU A 3 -16.63 26.29 0.61
N ARG A 4 -17.50 25.34 0.99
CA ARG A 4 -17.14 24.16 1.79
C ARG A 4 -16.02 23.32 1.15
N GLU A 5 -16.11 23.04 -0.14
CA GLU A 5 -15.09 22.26 -0.85
C GLU A 5 -13.75 22.98 -0.87
N ARG A 6 -13.75 24.31 -1.02
CA ARG A 6 -12.54 25.13 -0.97
C ARG A 6 -11.88 25.09 0.41
N LEU A 7 -12.68 25.18 1.47
CA LEU A 7 -12.18 25.12 2.85
C LEU A 7 -11.61 23.73 3.18
N VAL A 8 -12.33 22.65 2.83
CA VAL A 8 -11.83 21.27 3.01
C VAL A 8 -10.55 21.04 2.22
N ARG A 9 -10.47 21.54 0.98
CA ARG A 9 -9.26 21.44 0.16
C ARG A 9 -8.09 22.20 0.78
N LEU A 10 -8.33 23.42 1.29
CA LEU A 10 -7.30 24.22 1.96
C LEU A 10 -6.80 23.50 3.21
N GLU A 11 -7.70 23.08 4.08
CA GLU A 11 -7.38 22.31 5.29
C GLU A 11 -6.54 21.07 4.95
N ARG A 12 -6.97 20.25 4.00
CA ARG A 12 -6.20 19.05 3.60
C ARG A 12 -4.80 19.42 3.08
N ARG A 13 -4.64 20.54 2.36
CA ARG A 13 -3.34 20.95 1.80
C ARG A 13 -2.40 21.56 2.84
N THR A 14 -2.92 22.19 3.89
CA THR A 14 -2.10 22.91 4.88
C THR A 14 -1.94 22.16 6.19
N ARG A 15 -2.84 21.23 6.52
CA ARG A 15 -2.71 20.41 7.72
C ARG A 15 -1.51 19.46 7.57
N PRO A 16 -0.56 19.44 8.53
CA PRO A 16 0.64 18.61 8.44
C PRO A 16 0.34 17.11 8.42
N ILE A 17 -0.70 16.69 9.13
CA ILE A 17 -1.12 15.29 9.25
C ILE A 17 -2.57 15.18 8.81
N ASP A 18 -2.84 14.30 7.84
CA ASP A 18 -4.21 14.04 7.41
C ASP A 18 -4.99 13.33 8.54
N PRO A 19 -6.20 13.79 8.91
CA PRO A 19 -6.95 13.20 10.02
C PRO A 19 -7.26 11.71 9.81
N GLU A 20 -7.52 11.30 8.57
CA GLU A 20 -7.82 9.91 8.25
C GLU A 20 -6.58 9.01 8.41
N TYR A 21 -5.38 9.55 8.15
CA TYR A 21 -4.12 8.86 8.42
C TYR A 21 -3.91 8.71 9.94
N ALA A 22 -4.11 9.79 10.71
CA ALA A 22 -3.93 9.75 12.16
C ALA A 22 -4.86 8.70 12.81
N GLU A 23 -6.11 8.64 12.37
CA GLU A 23 -7.08 7.64 12.81
C GLU A 23 -6.64 6.21 12.45
N ALA A 24 -6.21 5.97 11.21
CA ALA A 24 -5.78 4.66 10.76
C ALA A 24 -4.58 4.12 11.56
N ILE A 25 -3.60 4.99 11.86
CA ILE A 25 -2.43 4.64 12.67
C ILE A 25 -2.82 4.40 14.13
N ALA A 26 -3.64 5.26 14.73
CA ALA A 26 -4.11 5.07 16.10
C ALA A 26 -4.86 3.74 16.26
N ARG A 27 -5.72 3.38 15.30
CA ARG A 27 -6.42 2.09 15.28
C ARG A 27 -5.45 0.92 15.20
N ARG A 28 -4.46 0.96 14.29
CA ARG A 28 -3.44 -0.09 14.16
C ARG A 28 -2.61 -0.24 15.43
N TRP A 29 -2.23 0.86 16.08
CA TRP A 29 -1.53 0.83 17.36
C TRP A 29 -2.38 0.16 18.44
N ALA A 30 -3.67 0.48 18.54
CA ALA A 30 -4.57 -0.12 19.51
C ALA A 30 -4.70 -1.65 19.34
N GLU A 31 -4.71 -2.14 18.10
CA GLU A 31 -4.81 -3.57 17.76
C GLU A 31 -3.54 -4.39 18.07
N LEU A 32 -2.40 -3.75 18.33
CA LEU A 32 -1.17 -4.49 18.67
C LEU A 32 -1.28 -5.14 20.06
N PRO A 33 -0.71 -6.35 20.25
CA PRO A 33 -0.57 -6.93 21.58
C PRO A 33 0.23 -6.01 22.52
N GLU A 34 -0.18 -5.91 23.79
CA GLU A 34 0.49 -4.99 24.73
C GLU A 34 1.99 -5.25 24.90
N HIS A 35 2.41 -6.52 24.92
CA HIS A 35 3.81 -6.88 25.11
C HIS A 35 4.73 -6.47 23.93
N VAL A 36 4.17 -6.12 22.76
CA VAL A 36 4.96 -5.59 21.63
C VAL A 36 5.02 -4.07 21.60
N LYS A 37 4.22 -3.37 22.41
CA LYS A 37 4.19 -1.90 22.45
C LYS A 37 5.34 -1.38 23.31
N THR A 38 6.19 -0.53 22.72
CA THR A 38 7.25 0.16 23.46
C THR A 38 7.20 1.67 23.25
N PRO A 39 7.64 2.48 24.24
CA PRO A 39 7.63 3.93 24.11
C PRO A 39 8.50 4.48 22.96
N ALA A 40 9.57 3.75 22.57
CA ALA A 40 10.50 4.17 21.53
C ALA A 40 10.12 3.67 20.11
N GLN A 41 8.97 3.02 19.96
CA GLN A 41 8.60 2.36 18.71
C GLN A 41 8.08 3.33 17.65
N VAL A 42 8.79 3.39 16.52
CA VAL A 42 8.29 4.11 15.34
C VAL A 42 7.33 3.24 14.53
N LEU A 43 7.62 1.94 14.40
CA LEU A 43 6.81 1.00 13.61
C LEU A 43 5.39 0.86 14.19
N GLY A 44 4.37 1.18 13.40
CA GLY A 44 2.96 1.10 13.86
C GLY A 44 2.48 2.33 14.64
N GLN A 45 3.37 3.26 15.01
CA GLN A 45 3.00 4.62 15.47
C GLN A 45 3.20 5.67 14.38
N HIS A 46 3.95 5.33 13.34
CA HIS A 46 4.13 6.11 12.14
C HIS A 46 4.15 5.17 10.92
N ALA A 47 3.62 5.62 9.79
CA ALA A 47 3.74 4.95 8.50
C ALA A 47 4.42 5.87 7.48
N PRO A 48 5.75 6.08 7.60
CA PRO A 48 6.55 6.74 6.56
C PRO A 48 6.81 5.81 5.37
N GLY A 49 6.21 4.62 5.35
CA GLY A 49 6.56 3.52 4.47
C GLY A 49 5.98 3.64 3.06
N CYS A 50 6.65 2.96 2.15
CA CYS A 50 6.08 2.57 0.88
C CYS A 50 5.32 1.25 1.06
N GLU A 51 4.07 1.21 0.62
CA GLU A 51 3.33 -0.02 0.50
C GLU A 51 3.65 -0.70 -0.84
N GLY A 52 3.43 -1.99 -0.91
CA GLY A 52 3.69 -2.77 -2.12
C GLY A 52 2.50 -3.66 -2.43
N THR A 53 2.14 -3.77 -3.70
CA THR A 53 1.20 -4.81 -4.11
C THR A 53 1.82 -6.19 -3.92
N HIS A 54 1.04 -7.17 -3.49
CA HIS A 54 1.52 -8.54 -3.29
C HIS A 54 0.85 -9.50 -4.27
N GLY A 55 1.64 -10.24 -5.06
CA GLY A 55 1.15 -11.35 -5.88
C GLY A 55 0.33 -10.97 -7.12
N VAL A 56 0.22 -9.68 -7.44
CA VAL A 56 -0.50 -9.21 -8.65
C VAL A 56 0.33 -9.39 -9.93
N PHE A 57 1.66 -9.36 -9.84
CA PHE A 57 2.58 -9.46 -10.98
C PHE A 57 3.64 -10.55 -10.75
N PRO A 58 3.32 -11.83 -10.60
CA PRO A 58 4.32 -12.86 -10.27
C PRO A 58 5.33 -13.17 -11.40
N ARG A 59 5.02 -12.82 -12.65
CA ARG A 59 5.88 -13.17 -13.80
C ARG A 59 7.25 -12.48 -13.71
N CYS A 60 8.32 -13.23 -13.91
CA CYS A 60 9.70 -12.75 -13.80
C CYS A 60 10.63 -13.54 -14.73
N ASN A 61 11.61 -12.86 -15.33
CA ASN A 61 12.65 -13.45 -16.19
C ASN A 61 14.05 -13.40 -15.55
N LEU A 62 14.16 -13.10 -14.25
CA LEU A 62 15.40 -13.08 -13.50
C LEU A 62 15.70 -14.45 -12.87
N ALA A 63 16.99 -14.72 -12.60
CA ALA A 63 17.48 -15.97 -12.00
C ALA A 63 17.86 -15.83 -10.51
N CYS A 64 17.16 -14.98 -9.77
CA CYS A 64 17.46 -14.70 -8.37
C CYS A 64 17.26 -15.95 -7.49
N THR A 65 18.32 -16.41 -6.84
CA THR A 65 18.27 -17.57 -5.95
C THR A 65 17.47 -17.38 -4.65
N PRO A 66 17.41 -16.17 -4.01
CA PRO A 66 16.60 -15.98 -2.81
C PRO A 66 15.18 -15.46 -3.11
N CYS A 67 14.63 -15.75 -4.30
CA CYS A 67 13.32 -15.22 -4.68
C CYS A 67 12.18 -15.89 -3.90
N TYR A 68 11.24 -15.09 -3.38
CA TYR A 68 10.04 -15.59 -2.70
C TYR A 68 8.93 -16.02 -3.68
N HIS A 69 9.11 -15.83 -4.99
CA HIS A 69 8.11 -16.25 -5.97
C HIS A 69 7.95 -17.76 -6.00
N SER A 70 6.69 -18.18 -6.15
CA SER A 70 6.38 -19.61 -6.32
C SER A 70 7.03 -20.16 -7.59
N ARG A 71 7.29 -21.47 -7.62
CA ARG A 71 7.73 -22.18 -8.83
C ARG A 71 6.78 -21.99 -10.02
N GLU A 72 5.51 -21.69 -9.73
CA GLU A 72 4.43 -21.51 -10.69
C GLU A 72 4.24 -20.05 -11.14
N ALA A 73 5.06 -19.12 -10.64
CA ALA A 73 4.89 -17.68 -10.86
C ALA A 73 4.82 -17.29 -12.34
N ASN A 74 5.60 -17.97 -13.19
CA ASN A 74 5.63 -17.75 -14.64
C ASN A 74 4.51 -18.45 -15.41
N ARG A 75 3.67 -19.26 -14.76
CA ARG A 75 2.49 -19.88 -15.37
C ARG A 75 1.22 -19.04 -15.19
N VAL A 76 1.27 -18.00 -14.35
CA VAL A 76 0.15 -17.09 -14.09
C VAL A 76 0.13 -15.98 -15.13
N ARG A 77 -1.02 -15.75 -15.77
CA ARG A 77 -1.23 -14.59 -16.65
C ARG A 77 -1.27 -13.31 -15.82
N VAL A 78 -0.68 -12.24 -16.33
CA VAL A 78 -0.56 -10.93 -15.63
C VAL A 78 -1.06 -9.75 -16.46
N ASP A 79 -1.58 -10.02 -17.64
CA ASP A 79 -1.94 -9.06 -18.69
C ASP A 79 -3.46 -8.95 -18.90
N GLY A 80 -4.24 -9.55 -18.00
CA GLY A 80 -5.70 -9.63 -18.11
C GLY A 80 -6.44 -8.72 -17.13
N GLY A 81 -7.76 -8.59 -17.33
CA GLY A 81 -8.64 -7.81 -16.46
C GLY A 81 -8.60 -8.26 -14.99
N HIS A 82 -8.33 -9.54 -14.73
CA HIS A 82 -8.15 -10.06 -13.36
C HIS A 82 -7.01 -9.37 -12.61
N THR A 83 -5.96 -8.98 -13.31
CA THR A 83 -4.81 -8.29 -12.71
C THR A 83 -5.19 -6.87 -12.27
N VAL A 84 -5.93 -6.15 -13.11
CA VAL A 84 -6.44 -4.81 -12.77
C VAL A 84 -7.39 -4.87 -11.57
N ILE A 85 -8.26 -5.88 -11.52
CA ILE A 85 -9.17 -6.11 -10.38
C ILE A 85 -8.37 -6.34 -9.10
N ALA A 86 -7.34 -7.19 -9.15
CA ALA A 86 -6.49 -7.47 -7.99
C ALA A 86 -5.71 -6.23 -7.52
N VAL A 87 -5.15 -5.44 -8.45
CA VAL A 87 -4.48 -4.16 -8.13
C VAL A 87 -5.45 -3.20 -7.45
N ARG A 88 -6.66 -3.01 -8.01
CA ARG A 88 -7.69 -2.15 -7.41
C ARG A 88 -8.07 -2.61 -6.00
N ALA A 89 -8.32 -3.89 -5.81
CA ALA A 89 -8.67 -4.45 -4.51
C ALA A 89 -7.58 -4.18 -3.45
N GLN A 90 -6.30 -4.27 -3.84
CA GLN A 90 -5.20 -3.94 -2.95
C GLN A 90 -5.06 -2.43 -2.71
N MET A 91 -5.21 -1.58 -3.73
CA MET A 91 -5.21 -0.12 -3.53
C MET A 91 -6.33 0.33 -2.59
N ASP A 92 -7.53 -0.25 -2.73
CA ASP A 92 -8.65 0.02 -1.83
C ASP A 92 -8.35 -0.43 -0.40
N MET A 93 -7.72 -1.59 -0.23
CA MET A 93 -7.28 -2.09 1.07
C MET A 93 -6.23 -1.16 1.70
N LEU A 94 -5.19 -0.77 0.94
CA LEU A 94 -4.16 0.15 1.38
C LEU A 94 -4.75 1.50 1.80
N ARG A 95 -5.67 2.06 1.01
CA ARG A 95 -6.38 3.30 1.34
C ARG A 95 -7.15 3.22 2.66
N ARG A 96 -7.79 2.07 2.95
CA ARG A 96 -8.53 1.85 4.21
C ARG A 96 -7.60 1.72 5.42
N VAL A 97 -6.44 1.06 5.25
CA VAL A 97 -5.55 0.75 6.38
C VAL A 97 -4.46 1.80 6.61
N ARG A 98 -4.12 2.62 5.60
CA ARG A 98 -3.09 3.67 5.67
C ARG A 98 -3.63 5.10 5.57
N GLY A 99 -4.88 5.26 5.17
CA GLY A 99 -5.43 6.59 4.90
C GLY A 99 -5.09 7.10 3.49
N PRO A 100 -5.31 8.40 3.21
CA PRO A 100 -5.32 8.94 1.85
C PRO A 100 -3.93 9.21 1.25
N ARG A 101 -2.86 9.14 2.05
CA ARG A 101 -1.51 9.52 1.63
C ARG A 101 -0.52 8.45 2.05
N ALA A 102 0.01 7.74 1.07
CA ALA A 102 1.14 6.84 1.19
C ALA A 102 1.76 6.65 -0.20
N HIS A 103 3.03 6.24 -0.24
CA HIS A 103 3.60 5.71 -1.47
C HIS A 103 3.13 4.27 -1.65
N ALA A 104 2.81 3.89 -2.88
CA ALA A 104 2.47 2.53 -3.24
C ALA A 104 3.28 2.14 -4.48
N GLN A 105 4.02 1.04 -4.37
CA GLN A 105 4.74 0.45 -5.47
C GLN A 105 3.93 -0.73 -6.04
N LEU A 106 3.84 -0.78 -7.36
CA LEU A 106 3.46 -2.00 -8.05
C LEU A 106 4.69 -2.90 -8.04
N ILE A 107 4.65 -3.96 -7.22
CA ILE A 107 5.76 -4.90 -7.03
C ILE A 107 5.29 -6.35 -7.18
N GLY A 108 6.26 -7.24 -7.40
CA GLY A 108 6.07 -8.66 -7.61
C GLY A 108 7.31 -9.24 -8.27
N GLY A 109 7.15 -9.77 -9.47
CA GLY A 109 8.20 -10.23 -10.36
C GLY A 109 8.79 -9.06 -11.15
N GLU A 110 9.11 -9.28 -12.43
CA GLU A 110 9.67 -8.22 -13.28
C GLU A 110 8.54 -7.40 -13.91
N VAL A 111 8.26 -6.23 -13.31
CA VAL A 111 7.14 -5.36 -13.71
C VAL A 111 7.37 -4.75 -15.10
N SER A 112 8.61 -4.61 -15.56
CA SER A 112 8.92 -4.12 -16.92
C SER A 112 8.51 -5.08 -18.03
N LEU A 113 8.05 -6.29 -17.71
CA LEU A 113 7.45 -7.20 -18.69
C LEU A 113 6.04 -6.79 -19.13
N LEU A 114 5.41 -5.83 -18.44
CA LEU A 114 4.13 -5.26 -18.86
C LEU A 114 4.34 -4.23 -19.98
N PRO A 115 3.39 -4.10 -20.92
CA PRO A 115 3.41 -3.01 -21.88
C PRO A 115 3.27 -1.65 -21.17
N PRO A 116 3.88 -0.57 -21.71
CA PRO A 116 3.75 0.79 -21.19
C PRO A 116 2.33 1.34 -21.29
#